data_AF-A0A7Y5ICF5-F1
#
_entry.id   AF-A0A7Y5ICF5-F1
#
_cell.length_a   1.000
_cell.length_b   1.000
_cell.length_c   1.000
_cell.angle_alpha   90.00
_cell.angle_beta   90.00
_cell.angle_gamma   90.00
#
_symmetry.space_group_name_H-M   'P 1'
#
loop_
_entity.id
_entity.type
_entity.pdbx_description
1 polymer ?
#
loop_
_entity_poly.entity_id
_entity_poly.type
_entity_poly.pdbx_seq_one_letter_code
_entity_poly.pdbx_strand_id
1 'polypeptide(L)'
;MTTRVRALLLGTALFGFTVPNGMFFYFLFVEFTSITDILTNWLALGFIIDAFMATGLLAVWFAHRPPGRYSWKAFVVLSLAGGLGFSLPFFYYLNKRNDDSVGPD
;
A
#
# COMPACT_ATOMS: atom_id res chain seq x y z
N MET A 1 18.12 7.75 7.99
CA MET A 1 17.68 8.16 6.61
C MET A 1 17.75 9.68 6.40
N THR A 2 18.07 10.20 5.20
CA THR A 2 18.14 11.67 4.95
C THR A 2 16.76 12.32 4.90
N THR A 3 16.66 13.61 5.27
CA THR A 3 15.41 14.37 5.32
C THR A 3 14.68 14.40 3.97
N ARG A 4 15.43 14.49 2.86
CA ARG A 4 14.87 14.51 1.50
C ARG A 4 14.17 13.19 1.14
N VAL A 5 14.80 12.05 1.47
CA VAL A 5 14.21 10.73 1.19
C VAL A 5 12.97 10.49 2.05
N ARG A 6 12.98 10.92 3.31
CA ARG A 6 11.78 10.91 4.18
C ARG A 6 10.64 11.70 3.58
N ALA A 7 10.90 12.93 3.14
CA ALA A 7 9.90 13.78 2.50
C ALA A 7 9.35 13.16 1.20
N LEU A 8 10.22 12.55 0.38
CA LEU A 8 9.80 11.85 -0.83
C LEU A 8 8.90 10.66 -0.54
N LEU A 9 9.26 9.79 0.42
CA LEU A 9 8.43 8.64 0.79
C LEU A 9 7.07 9.05 1.35
N LEU A 10 7.03 10.08 2.20
CA LEU A 10 5.77 10.59 2.70
C LEU A 10 4.95 11.26 1.61
N GLY A 11 5.59 12.02 0.72
CA GLY A 11 4.94 12.66 -0.42
C GLY A 11 4.32 11.64 -1.38
N THR A 12 5.05 10.59 -1.74
CA THR A 12 4.54 9.52 -2.59
C THR A 12 3.47 8.68 -1.90
N ALA A 13 3.61 8.42 -0.60
CA ALA A 13 2.56 7.74 0.17
C ALA A 13 1.26 8.57 0.19
N LEU A 14 1.35 9.87 0.50
CA LEU A 14 0.18 10.76 0.50
C LEU A 14 -0.45 10.86 -0.88
N PHE A 15 0.36 10.98 -1.93
CA PHE A 15 -0.11 10.99 -3.30
C PHE A 15 -0.82 9.68 -3.66
N GLY A 16 -0.20 8.53 -3.39
CA GLY A 16 -0.77 7.20 -3.64
C GLY A 16 -2.03 6.92 -2.81
N PHE A 17 -2.14 7.51 -1.61
CA PHE A 17 -3.32 7.40 -0.77
C PHE A 17 -4.47 8.25 -1.29
N THR A 18 -4.18 9.50 -1.68
CA THR A 18 -5.23 10.48 -2.02
C THR A 18 -5.66 10.40 -3.48
N VAL A 19 -4.73 10.28 -4.43
CA VAL A 19 -5.07 10.39 -5.86
C VAL A 19 -5.67 9.09 -6.40
N PRO A 20 -4.98 7.92 -6.38
CA PRO A 20 -5.57 6.66 -6.80
C PRO A 20 -6.80 6.25 -5.97
N ASN A 21 -6.71 6.25 -4.64
CA ASN A 21 -7.87 5.81 -3.84
C ASN A 21 -8.99 6.85 -3.83
N GLY A 22 -8.68 8.15 -3.85
CA GLY A 22 -9.71 9.17 -3.98
C GLY A 22 -10.48 9.04 -5.30
N MET A 23 -9.76 8.74 -6.39
CA MET A 23 -10.38 8.41 -7.67
C MET A 23 -11.24 7.14 -7.58
N PHE A 24 -10.74 6.07 -6.95
CA PHE A 24 -11.52 4.85 -6.71
C PHE A 24 -12.81 5.12 -5.94
N PHE A 25 -12.74 5.85 -4.82
CA PHE A 25 -13.92 6.19 -4.03
C PHE A 25 -14.88 7.12 -4.78
N TYR A 26 -14.37 8.09 -5.54
CA TYR A 26 -15.21 8.94 -6.38
C TYR A 26 -16.03 8.09 -7.35
N PHE A 27 -15.38 7.20 -8.11
CA PHE A 27 -16.09 6.34 -9.06
C PHE A 27 -17.02 5.35 -8.36
N LEU A 28 -16.62 4.80 -7.21
CA LEU A 28 -17.44 3.88 -6.42
C LEU A 28 -18.73 4.55 -5.93
N PHE A 29 -18.68 5.81 -5.49
CA PHE A 29 -19.85 6.50 -4.94
C PHE A 29 -20.68 7.25 -6.00
N VAL A 30 -20.08 7.64 -7.12
CA VAL A 30 -20.73 8.48 -8.13
C VAL A 30 -21.20 7.67 -9.35
N GLU A 31 -20.42 6.70 -9.84
CA GLU A 31 -20.71 5.98 -11.08
C GLU A 31 -21.13 4.52 -10.87
N PHE A 32 -20.51 3.79 -9.94
CA PHE A 32 -20.79 2.38 -9.73
C PHE A 32 -21.79 2.14 -8.60
N THR A 33 -23.08 2.14 -8.92
CA THR A 33 -24.16 1.86 -7.96
C THR A 33 -24.22 0.41 -7.47
N SER A 34 -23.50 -0.53 -8.08
CA SER A 34 -23.55 -1.96 -7.73
C SER A 34 -22.18 -2.65 -7.83
N ILE A 35 -21.85 -3.44 -6.80
CA ILE A 35 -20.67 -4.33 -6.77
C ILE A 35 -20.73 -5.36 -7.91
N THR A 36 -21.94 -5.76 -8.32
CA THR A 36 -22.15 -6.72 -9.42
C THR A 36 -21.60 -6.20 -10.75
N ASP A 37 -21.67 -4.88 -10.99
CA ASP A 37 -21.16 -4.27 -12.23
C ASP A 37 -19.63 -4.35 -12.29
N ILE A 38 -18.97 -4.26 -11.13
CA ILE A 38 -17.52 -4.44 -11.00
C ILE A 38 -17.14 -5.91 -11.22
N LEU A 39 -17.87 -6.85 -10.61
CA LEU A 39 -17.58 -8.28 -10.69
C LEU A 39 -17.92 -8.91 -12.05
N THR A 40 -18.78 -8.29 -12.84
CA THR A 40 -19.09 -8.74 -14.21
C THR A 40 -18.14 -8.16 -15.24
N ASN A 41 -17.34 -7.16 -14.86
CA ASN A 41 -16.32 -6.56 -15.71
C ASN A 41 -15.00 -7.34 -15.59
N TRP A 42 -14.69 -8.12 -16.63
CA TRP A 42 -13.46 -8.93 -16.70
C TRP A 42 -12.17 -8.11 -16.55
N LEU A 43 -12.15 -6.87 -17.03
CA LEU A 43 -10.98 -5.99 -16.88
C LEU A 43 -10.79 -5.57 -15.42
N ALA A 44 -11.88 -5.19 -14.74
CA ALA A 44 -11.85 -4.82 -13.33
C ALA A 44 -11.44 -6.02 -12.46
N LEU A 45 -11.99 -7.21 -12.72
CA LEU A 45 -11.58 -8.44 -12.05
C LEU A 45 -10.09 -8.74 -12.24
N GLY A 46 -9.56 -8.58 -13.46
CA GLY A 46 -8.13 -8.75 -13.74
C GLY A 46 -7.27 -7.87 -12.85
N PHE A 47 -7.58 -6.57 -12.76
CA PHE A 47 -6.84 -5.64 -11.89
C PHE A 47 -6.99 -5.97 -10.40
N ILE A 48 -8.16 -6.42 -9.95
CA ILE A 48 -8.36 -6.85 -8.56
C ILE A 48 -7.47 -8.06 -8.25
N ILE A 49 -7.48 -9.07 -9.12
CA ILE A 49 -6.66 -10.27 -8.97
C ILE A 49 -5.18 -9.88 -8.94
N ASP A 50 -4.71 -9.06 -9.88
CA ASP A 50 -3.33 -8.59 -9.93
C ASP A 50 -2.94 -7.83 -8.64
N ALA A 51 -3.81 -6.97 -8.13
CA ALA A 51 -3.56 -6.25 -6.88
C ALA A 51 -3.43 -7.19 -5.68
N PHE A 52 -4.31 -8.20 -5.57
CA PHE A 52 -4.21 -9.22 -4.52
C PHE A 52 -2.98 -10.12 -4.68
N MET A 53 -2.64 -10.53 -5.90
CA MET A 53 -1.44 -11.33 -6.19
C MET A 53 -0.17 -10.56 -5.85
N ALA A 54 -0.06 -9.29 -6.26
CA ALA A 54 1.08 -8.44 -5.94
C ALA A 54 1.21 -8.20 -4.43
N THR A 55 0.09 -7.94 -3.74
CA THR A 55 0.07 -7.79 -2.28
C THR A 55 0.49 -9.08 -1.58
N GLY A 56 -0.04 -10.23 -2.00
CA GLY A 56 0.32 -11.54 -1.46
C GLY A 56 1.79 -11.89 -1.67
N LEU A 57 2.30 -11.68 -2.89
CA LEU A 57 3.69 -11.93 -3.24
C LEU A 57 4.65 -11.07 -2.39
N LEU A 58 4.36 -9.78 -2.26
CA LEU A 58 5.15 -8.86 -1.43
C LEU A 58 5.05 -9.21 0.05
N ALA A 59 3.87 -9.59 0.54
CA ALA A 59 3.69 -10.02 1.93
C ALA A 59 4.51 -11.29 2.24
N VAL A 60 4.50 -12.28 1.35
CA VAL A 60 5.34 -13.49 1.47
C VAL A 60 6.82 -13.11 1.43
N TRP A 61 7.21 -12.21 0.54
CA TRP A 61 8.60 -11.77 0.46
C TRP A 61 9.05 -11.06 1.75
N PHE A 62 8.24 -10.15 2.29
CA PHE A 62 8.52 -9.49 3.57
C PHE A 62 8.41 -10.42 4.78
N ALA A 63 7.66 -11.52 4.68
CA ALA A 63 7.65 -12.55 5.72
C ALA A 63 8.99 -13.29 5.80
N HIS A 64 9.62 -13.56 4.66
CA HIS A 64 10.94 -14.19 4.61
C HIS A 64 12.09 -13.21 4.86
N ARG A 65 11.93 -11.95 4.45
CA ARG A 65 12.92 -10.87 4.63
C ARG A 65 12.25 -9.66 5.27
N PRO A 66 12.04 -9.68 6.60
CA PRO A 66 11.41 -8.57 7.29
C PRO A 66 12.28 -7.32 7.16
N PRO A 67 11.73 -6.19 6.66
CA PRO A 67 12.50 -4.98 6.42
C PRO A 67 12.77 -4.16 7.69
N GLY A 68 12.33 -4.62 8.86
CA GLY A 68 12.50 -3.94 10.14
C GLY A 68 11.48 -4.42 11.18
N ARG A 69 11.15 -3.55 12.13
CA ARG A 69 10.26 -3.84 13.27
C ARG A 69 8.82 -4.17 12.90
N TYR A 70 8.26 -3.57 11.83
CA TYR A 70 6.89 -3.85 11.42
C TYR A 70 6.84 -5.09 10.53
N SER A 71 6.05 -6.07 10.95
CA SER A 71 5.89 -7.33 10.22
C SER A 71 5.14 -7.16 8.90
N TRP A 72 5.24 -8.16 8.03
CA TRP A 72 4.46 -8.30 6.80
C TRP A 72 2.94 -8.14 7.02
N LYS A 73 2.43 -8.45 8.21
CA LYS A 73 1.01 -8.26 8.57
C LYS A 73 0.62 -6.78 8.52
N ALA A 74 1.51 -5.89 8.98
CA ALA A 74 1.27 -4.44 8.92
C ALA A 74 1.22 -3.97 7.45
N PHE A 75 2.10 -4.50 6.60
CA PHE A 75 2.06 -4.22 5.15
C PHE A 75 0.73 -4.64 4.51
N VAL A 76 0.18 -5.81 4.88
CA VAL A 76 -1.12 -6.26 4.37
C VAL A 76 -2.23 -5.30 4.82
N VAL A 77 -2.28 -4.94 6.11
CA VAL A 77 -3.28 -3.98 6.62
C VAL A 77 -3.18 -2.64 5.90
N LEU A 78 -1.97 -2.13 5.69
CA LEU A 78 -1.71 -0.90 4.95
C LEU A 78 -2.15 -0.97 3.48
N SER A 79 -1.91 -2.12 2.84
CA SER A 79 -2.28 -2.36 1.43
C SER A 79 -3.80 -2.48 1.27
N LEU A 80 -4.50 -3.06 2.24
CA LEU A 80 -5.96 -3.10 2.24
C LEU A 80 -6.57 -1.71 2.52
N ALA A 81 -5.89 -0.88 3.33
CA ALA A 81 -6.37 0.46 3.66
C ALA A 81 -6.23 1.48 2.53
N GLY A 82 -5.21 1.36 1.67
CA GLY A 82 -4.95 2.37 0.64
C GLY A 82 -4.18 1.90 -0.59
N GLY A 83 -4.11 0.59 -0.84
CA GLY A 83 -3.43 0.03 -2.00
C GLY A 83 -1.89 0.11 -1.94
N LEU A 84 -1.25 -0.52 -2.92
CA LEU A 84 0.21 -0.66 -2.97
C LEU A 84 0.96 0.66 -3.16
N GLY A 85 0.36 1.62 -3.88
CA GLY A 85 0.95 2.95 -4.10
C GLY A 85 1.11 3.76 -2.81
N PHE A 86 0.23 3.56 -1.84
CA PHE A 86 0.36 4.12 -0.49
C PHE A 86 1.20 3.22 0.42
N SER A 87 0.90 1.93 0.45
CA SER A 87 1.42 1.02 1.46
C SER A 87 2.92 0.82 1.35
N LEU A 88 3.49 0.71 0.15
CA LEU A 88 4.92 0.50 -0.05
C LEU A 88 5.79 1.64 0.50
N PRO A 89 5.62 2.90 0.06
CA PRO A 89 6.45 4.00 0.56
C PRO A 89 6.21 4.26 2.05
N PHE A 90 4.97 4.11 2.54
CA PHE A 90 4.66 4.31 3.95
C PHE A 90 5.22 3.20 4.84
N PHE A 91 5.08 1.94 4.43
CA PHE A 91 5.63 0.79 5.16
C PHE A 91 7.16 0.84 5.23
N TYR A 92 7.81 1.27 4.14
CA TYR A 92 9.25 1.49 4.15
C TYR A 92 9.66 2.63 5.09
N TYR A 93 8.95 3.76 5.02
CA TYR A 93 9.17 4.90 5.92
C TYR A 93 9.05 4.49 7.40
N LEU A 94 8.01 3.72 7.76
CA LEU A 94 7.76 3.26 9.12
C LEU A 94 8.89 2.37 9.65
N ASN A 95 9.37 1.40 8.85
CA ASN A 95 10.46 0.53 9.25
C ASN A 95 11.78 1.30 9.42
N LYS A 96 12.12 2.16 8.45
CA LYS A 96 13.38 2.92 8.48
C LYS A 96 13.43 3.98 9.58
N ARG A 97 12.29 4.62 9.90
CA ARG A 97 12.19 5.59 11.00
C ARG A 97 12.51 4.94 12.34
N ASN A 98 12.06 3.70 12.53
CA ASN A 98 12.22 3.00 13.80
C ASN A 98 13.64 2.44 13.97
N ASP A 99 14.28 1.97 12.90
CA ASP A 99 15.69 1.56 12.95
C ASP A 99 16.60 2.72 13.39
N ASP A 100 16.33 3.95 12.93
CA ASP A 100 17.06 5.15 13.36
C ASP A 100 16.81 5.51 14.86
N SER A 101 15.78 4.94 15.51
CA SER A 101 15.39 5.26 16.90
C SER A 101 15.81 4.21 17.93
N VAL A 102 16.22 3.02 17.47
CA VAL A 102 16.89 2.01 18.28
C VAL A 102 18.38 2.23 18.05
N GLY A 103 19.04 2.96 18.96
CA GLY A 103 20.49 3.22 18.86
C GLY A 103 21.29 1.91 18.81
N PRO A 104 22.51 1.92 18.24
CA PRO A 104 23.37 0.74 18.23
C PRO A 104 23.66 0.33 19.68
N ASP A 105 23.33 -0.90 19.99
CA ASP A 105 23.67 -1.63 21.21
C ASP A 105 25.18 -1.60 21.51
#